data_AF-A0A518K3W3-F1
#
_entry.id   AF-A0A518K3W3-F1
#
_cell.length_a   1.000
_cell.length_b   1.000
_cell.length_c   1.000
_cell.angle_alpha   90.00
_cell.angle_beta   90.00
_cell.angle_gamma   90.00
#
_symmetry.space_group_name_H-M   'P 1'
#
loop_
_entity.id
_entity.type
_entity.pdbx_description
1 polymer ?
#
loop_
_entity_poly.entity_id
_entity_poly.type
_entity_poly.pdbx_seq_one_letter_code
_entity_poly.pdbx_strand_id
1 'polypeptide(L)'
;MNAALYRRWLTDRLKEAEPLDRPSELTDPKGVATEAAKRLGLLGLGNHLDRAYGVTTPQELASLLIDCLAALPQAPDELQPAMSVVEVAGILGVSKETVYRLCSEQRLAHSRTGARITITQQQLADFQAG
;
A
#
# COMPACT_ATOMS: atom_id res chain seq x y z
N MET A 1 -9.54 -6.10 9.72
CA MET A 1 -8.19 -5.61 9.34
C MET A 1 -8.36 -4.72 8.11
N ASN A 2 -7.79 -3.51 8.09
CA ASN A 2 -7.89 -2.60 6.93
C ASN A 2 -6.97 -3.08 5.78
N ALA A 3 -7.32 -2.77 4.52
CA ALA A 3 -6.59 -3.17 3.32
C ALA A 3 -5.10 -2.78 3.36
N ALA A 4 -4.75 -1.64 3.96
CA ALA A 4 -3.35 -1.21 4.15
C ALA A 4 -2.56 -2.12 5.10
N LEU A 5 -3.17 -2.51 6.24
CA LEU A 5 -2.56 -3.47 7.17
C LEU A 5 -2.41 -4.85 6.52
N TYR A 6 -3.37 -5.23 5.68
CA TYR A 6 -3.32 -6.49 4.96
C TYR A 6 -2.24 -6.50 3.87
N ARG A 7 -2.13 -5.41 3.10
CA ARG A 7 -1.06 -5.20 2.12
C ARG A 7 0.31 -5.34 2.77
N ARG A 8 0.53 -4.67 3.91
CA ARG A 8 1.78 -4.79 4.67
C ARG A 8 2.08 -6.23 5.09
N TRP A 9 1.07 -6.93 5.62
CA TRP A 9 1.20 -8.34 6.00
C TRP A 9 1.58 -9.23 4.82
N LEU A 10 0.96 -9.04 3.64
CA LEU A 10 1.31 -9.79 2.43
C LEU A 10 2.75 -9.50 1.97
N THR A 11 3.17 -8.23 1.97
CA THR A 11 4.54 -7.84 1.60
C THR A 11 5.58 -8.43 2.55
N ASP A 12 5.30 -8.48 3.85
CA ASP A 12 6.22 -9.07 4.82
C ASP A 12 6.35 -10.59 4.60
N ARG A 13 5.23 -11.29 4.34
CA ARG A 13 5.25 -12.73 4.01
C ARG A 13 5.90 -13.04 2.67
N LEU A 14 5.77 -12.13 1.68
CA LEU A 14 6.43 -12.27 0.40
C LEU A 14 7.96 -12.22 0.57
N LYS A 15 8.48 -11.29 1.37
CA LYS A 15 9.93 -11.19 1.69
C LYS A 15 10.48 -12.45 2.35
N GLU A 16 9.68 -13.13 3.17
CA GLU A 16 10.07 -14.41 3.80
C GLU A 16 10.05 -15.59 2.81
N ALA A 17 9.17 -15.52 1.80
CA ALA A 17 9.04 -16.54 0.75
C ALA A 17 10.10 -16.39 -0.35
N GLU A 18 10.67 -15.18 -0.53
CA GLU A 18 11.57 -14.81 -1.63
C GLU A 18 13.10 -14.84 -1.41
N PRO A 19 13.72 -15.23 -0.26
CA PRO A 19 15.17 -15.26 -0.24
C PRO A 19 15.70 -16.35 -1.19
N LEU A 20 16.20 -15.93 -2.37
CA LEU A 20 16.82 -16.78 -3.37
C LEU A 20 18.14 -17.39 -2.87
N ASP A 21 18.80 -16.69 -1.94
CA ASP A 21 20.13 -17.05 -1.43
C ASP A 21 20.11 -17.86 -0.12
N ARG A 22 18.93 -18.10 0.46
CA ARG A 22 18.79 -18.78 1.76
C ARG A 22 17.53 -19.65 1.79
N PRO A 23 17.54 -20.80 2.48
CA PRO A 23 16.31 -21.56 2.69
C PRO A 23 15.26 -20.67 3.37
N SER A 24 14.04 -20.70 2.84
CA SER A 24 12.92 -19.95 3.41
C SER A 24 12.71 -20.33 4.88
N GLU A 25 12.54 -19.33 5.75
CA GLU A 25 12.25 -19.55 7.18
C GLU A 25 10.76 -19.85 7.43
N LEU A 26 9.93 -19.87 6.38
CA LEU A 26 8.50 -20.16 6.48
C LEU A 26 8.25 -21.60 6.91
N THR A 27 7.84 -21.75 8.17
CA THR A 27 7.52 -23.04 8.79
C THR A 27 6.24 -23.66 8.25
N ASP A 28 5.33 -22.87 7.67
CA ASP A 28 4.05 -23.35 7.12
C ASP A 28 3.59 -22.53 5.89
N PRO A 29 4.11 -22.84 4.68
CA PRO A 29 3.72 -22.16 3.45
C PRO A 29 2.22 -22.28 3.12
N LYS A 30 1.62 -23.45 3.43
CA LYS A 30 0.22 -23.72 3.14
C LYS A 30 -0.72 -22.96 4.08
N GLY A 31 -0.39 -22.86 5.36
CA GLY A 31 -1.12 -22.04 6.32
C GLY A 31 -1.12 -20.56 5.93
N VAL A 32 0.03 -20.03 5.49
CA VAL A 32 0.14 -18.64 5.03
C VAL A 32 -0.65 -18.42 3.74
N ALA A 33 -0.57 -19.33 2.77
CA ALA A 33 -1.38 -19.24 1.54
C ALA A 33 -2.88 -19.28 1.83
N THR A 34 -3.31 -20.15 2.74
CA THR A 34 -4.71 -20.30 3.14
C THR A 34 -5.22 -19.04 3.84
N GLU A 35 -4.41 -18.46 4.74
CA GLU A 35 -4.75 -17.22 5.44
C GLU A 35 -4.85 -16.04 4.46
N ALA A 36 -3.94 -15.95 3.49
CA ALA A 36 -3.99 -14.94 2.43
C ALA A 36 -5.27 -15.08 1.58
N ALA A 37 -5.55 -16.28 1.07
CA ALA A 37 -6.75 -16.50 0.27
C ALA A 37 -8.05 -16.23 1.04
N LYS A 38 -8.15 -16.65 2.30
CA LYS A 38 -9.31 -16.38 3.16
C LYS A 38 -9.52 -14.89 3.37
N ARG A 39 -8.45 -14.16 3.70
CA ARG A 39 -8.52 -12.71 3.95
C ARG A 39 -8.91 -11.92 2.71
N LEU A 40 -8.42 -12.32 1.53
CA LEU A 40 -8.84 -11.71 0.27
C LEU A 40 -10.34 -11.95 -0.01
N GLY A 41 -10.82 -13.17 0.25
CA GLY A 41 -12.24 -13.51 0.15
C GLY A 41 -13.12 -12.72 1.12
N LEU A 42 -12.66 -12.53 2.36
CA LEU A 42 -13.37 -11.69 3.36
C LEU A 42 -13.44 -10.20 2.96
N LEU A 43 -12.51 -9.73 2.13
CA LEU A 43 -12.54 -8.39 1.56
C LEU A 43 -13.40 -8.30 0.29
N GLY A 44 -13.93 -9.41 -0.21
CA GLY A 44 -14.72 -9.45 -1.45
C GLY A 44 -13.88 -9.25 -2.72
N LEU A 45 -12.55 -9.43 -2.65
CA LEU A 45 -11.61 -9.10 -3.73
C LEU A 45 -11.20 -10.31 -4.58
N GLY A 46 -11.89 -11.43 -4.42
CA GLY A 46 -11.64 -12.67 -5.17
C GLY A 46 -11.53 -13.89 -4.26
N ASN A 47 -11.53 -15.08 -4.88
CA ASN A 47 -11.37 -16.34 -4.19
C ASN A 47 -10.15 -17.09 -4.73
N HIS A 48 -9.13 -17.25 -3.89
CA HIS A 48 -7.92 -18.03 -4.20
C HIS A 48 -7.77 -19.26 -3.30
N LEU A 49 -8.84 -19.68 -2.61
CA LEU A 49 -8.78 -20.79 -1.65
C LEU A 49 -8.34 -22.10 -2.30
N ASP A 50 -8.87 -22.43 -3.48
CA ASP A 50 -8.51 -23.66 -4.20
C ASP A 50 -7.03 -23.68 -4.56
N ARG A 51 -6.48 -22.54 -4.96
CA ARG A 51 -5.05 -22.39 -5.26
C ARG A 51 -4.21 -22.45 -4.00
N ALA A 52 -4.67 -21.86 -2.89
CA ALA A 52 -3.97 -21.93 -1.61
C ALA A 52 -3.83 -23.36 -1.10
N TYR A 53 -4.83 -24.23 -1.33
CA TYR A 53 -4.74 -25.64 -0.97
C TYR A 53 -3.66 -26.42 -1.73
N GLY A 54 -3.34 -25.96 -2.95
CA GLY A 54 -2.31 -26.53 -3.81
C GLY A 54 -0.90 -25.99 -3.58
N VAL A 55 -0.71 -25.03 -2.66
CA VAL A 55 0.63 -24.49 -2.36
C VAL A 55 1.45 -25.51 -1.57
N THR A 56 2.56 -25.92 -2.15
CA THR A 56 3.52 -26.87 -1.56
C THR A 56 4.94 -26.32 -1.49
N THR A 57 5.24 -25.30 -2.29
CA THR A 57 6.57 -24.68 -2.38
C THR A 57 6.55 -23.19 -1.98
N PRO A 58 7.68 -22.64 -1.51
CA PRO A 58 7.83 -21.20 -1.28
C PRO A 58 7.58 -20.35 -2.54
N GLN A 59 7.91 -20.86 -3.73
CA GLN A 59 7.68 -20.15 -4.99
C GLN A 59 6.18 -20.07 -5.34
N GLU A 60 5.43 -21.15 -5.14
CA GLU A 60 3.96 -21.13 -5.29
C GLU A 60 3.29 -20.19 -4.29
N LEU A 61 3.80 -20.16 -3.05
CA LEU A 61 3.36 -19.21 -2.04
C LEU A 61 3.62 -17.78 -2.49
N ALA A 62 4.83 -17.45 -2.91
CA ALA A 62 5.20 -16.11 -3.38
C ALA A 62 4.30 -15.66 -4.55
N SER A 63 4.07 -16.55 -5.52
CA SER A 63 3.16 -16.30 -6.63
C SER A 63 1.73 -16.01 -6.17
N LEU A 64 1.20 -16.76 -5.21
CA LEU A 64 -0.13 -16.52 -4.66
C LEU A 64 -0.21 -15.21 -3.87
N LEU A 65 0.82 -14.86 -3.11
CA LEU A 65 0.89 -13.60 -2.36
C LEU A 65 0.94 -12.38 -3.29
N ILE A 66 1.66 -12.48 -4.41
CA ILE A 66 1.67 -11.44 -5.47
C ILE A 66 0.27 -11.24 -6.04
N ASP A 67 -0.44 -12.32 -6.35
CA ASP A 67 -1.81 -12.21 -6.88
C ASP A 67 -2.79 -11.62 -5.85
N CYS A 68 -2.62 -11.97 -4.57
CA CYS A 68 -3.38 -11.35 -3.48
C CYS A 68 -3.06 -9.85 -3.34
N LEU A 69 -1.80 -9.45 -3.52
CA LEU A 69 -1.38 -8.04 -3.51
C LEU A 69 -1.95 -7.25 -4.70
N ALA A 70 -2.01 -7.88 -5.87
CA ALA A 70 -2.56 -7.28 -7.08
C ALA A 70 -4.08 -7.08 -7.00
N ALA A 71 -4.78 -8.01 -6.35
CA ALA A 71 -6.21 -7.93 -6.11
C ALA A 71 -6.61 -6.87 -5.05
N LEU A 72 -5.67 -6.47 -4.18
CA LEU A 72 -5.92 -5.37 -3.26
C LEU A 72 -6.04 -4.07 -4.04
N PRO A 73 -7.10 -3.25 -3.79
CA PRO A 73 -7.15 -1.92 -4.34
C PRO A 73 -5.84 -1.23 -3.97
N GLN A 74 -5.16 -0.68 -4.97
CA GLN A 74 -4.04 0.18 -4.68
C GLN A 74 -4.61 1.30 -3.82
N ALA A 75 -4.10 1.43 -2.59
CA ALA A 75 -4.50 2.54 -1.76
C ALA A 75 -4.26 3.78 -2.61
N PRO A 76 -5.29 4.64 -2.86
CA PRO A 76 -5.12 5.82 -3.69
C PRO A 76 -3.96 6.73 -3.22
N ASP A 77 -3.52 6.56 -1.97
CA ASP A 77 -2.50 7.37 -1.32
C ASP A 77 -1.05 6.82 -1.33
N GLU A 78 -0.80 5.52 -1.59
CA GLU A 78 0.54 4.94 -1.31
C GLU A 78 1.52 4.93 -2.48
N LEU A 79 1.06 5.18 -3.71
CA LEU A 79 1.91 5.14 -4.92
C LEU A 79 2.08 6.48 -5.62
N GLN A 80 1.44 7.54 -5.15
CA GLN A 80 1.79 8.87 -5.61
C GLN A 80 2.97 9.39 -4.79
N PRO A 81 4.00 9.96 -5.44
CA PRO A 81 5.09 10.61 -4.71
C PRO A 81 4.48 11.71 -3.82
N ALA A 82 4.47 11.43 -2.52
CA ALA A 82 3.91 12.31 -1.52
C ALA A 82 4.92 13.43 -1.24
N MET A 83 4.58 14.65 -1.65
CA MET A 83 5.41 15.83 -1.47
C MET A 83 5.19 16.41 -0.07
N SER A 84 6.27 16.87 0.53
CA SER A 84 6.24 17.69 1.72
C SER A 84 5.72 19.10 1.42
N VAL A 85 5.25 19.79 2.46
CA VAL A 85 4.87 21.20 2.40
C VAL A 85 5.98 22.08 1.81
N VAL A 86 7.25 21.71 2.02
CA VAL A 86 8.41 22.43 1.50
C VAL A 86 8.50 22.33 -0.02
N GLU A 87 8.33 21.11 -0.56
CA GLU A 87 8.39 20.87 -2.00
C GLU A 87 7.22 21.55 -2.71
N VAL A 88 6.01 21.46 -2.13
CA VAL A 88 4.82 22.14 -2.67
C VAL A 88 4.97 23.66 -2.66
N ALA A 89 5.55 24.22 -1.58
CA ALA A 89 5.84 25.66 -1.50
C ALA A 89 6.79 26.10 -2.63
N GLY A 90 7.80 25.29 -2.93
CA GLY A 90 8.72 25.52 -4.04
C GLY A 90 8.03 25.47 -5.41
N ILE A 91 7.12 24.53 -5.63
CA ILE A 91 6.37 24.39 -6.89
C ILE A 91 5.38 25.55 -7.09
N LEU A 92 4.68 25.95 -6.03
CA LEU A 92 3.70 27.03 -6.09
C LEU A 92 4.33 28.43 -6.02
N GLY A 93 5.62 28.54 -5.72
CA GLY A 93 6.30 29.83 -5.55
C GLY A 93 5.81 30.62 -4.34
N VAL A 94 5.33 29.95 -3.29
CA VAL A 94 4.79 30.57 -2.07
C VAL A 94 5.56 30.15 -0.82
N SER A 95 5.30 30.79 0.32
CA SER A 95 5.89 30.39 1.60
C SER A 95 5.27 29.09 2.15
N LYS A 96 6.02 28.36 3.00
CA LYS A 96 5.52 27.16 3.67
C LYS A 96 4.31 27.45 4.55
N GLU A 97 4.30 28.60 5.22
CA GLU A 97 3.18 29.07 6.04
C GLU A 97 1.92 29.26 5.20
N THR A 98 2.07 29.72 3.96
CA THR A 98 0.95 29.84 3.02
C THR A 98 0.38 28.48 2.66
N VAL A 99 1.24 27.48 2.40
CA VAL A 99 0.78 26.10 2.13
C VAL A 99 0.11 25.49 3.36
N TYR A 100 0.67 25.69 4.56
CA TYR A 100 0.04 25.24 5.81
C TYR A 100 -1.34 25.86 6.00
N ARG A 101 -1.49 27.16 5.72
CA ARG A 101 -2.78 27.85 5.77
C ARG A 101 -3.76 27.27 4.76
N LEU A 102 -3.34 27.04 3.51
CA LEU A 102 -4.20 26.42 2.49
C LEU A 102 -4.67 25.01 2.90
N CYS A 103 -3.81 24.23 3.54
CA CYS A 103 -4.19 22.93 4.09
C CYS A 103 -5.18 23.10 5.26
N SER A 104 -4.91 24.02 6.20
CA SER A 104 -5.78 24.28 7.35
C SER A 104 -7.16 24.81 6.96
N GLU A 105 -7.24 25.60 5.88
CA GLU A 105 -8.48 26.12 5.32
C GLU A 105 -9.20 25.10 4.42
N GLN A 106 -8.68 23.86 4.31
CA GLN A 106 -9.18 22.81 3.41
C GLN A 106 -9.26 23.23 1.93
N ARG A 107 -8.48 24.24 1.53
CA ARG A 107 -8.40 24.70 0.14
C ARG A 107 -7.44 23.84 -0.68
N LEU A 108 -6.46 23.23 -0.03
CA LEU A 108 -5.56 22.25 -0.63
C LEU A 108 -5.80 20.89 0.03
N ALA A 109 -6.19 19.91 -0.78
CA ALA A 109 -6.33 18.53 -0.34
C ALA A 109 -4.96 18.00 0.13
N HIS A 110 -4.96 17.30 1.27
CA HIS A 110 -3.74 16.81 1.89
C HIS A 110 -4.03 15.59 2.77
N SER A 111 -3.00 14.79 2.98
CA SER A 111 -3.00 13.66 3.88
C SER A 111 -2.16 13.99 5.12
N ARG A 112 -2.64 13.62 6.31
CA ARG A 112 -1.94 13.89 7.57
C ARG A 112 -1.60 12.59 8.29
N THR A 113 -0.30 12.37 8.51
CA THR A 113 0.21 11.23 9.27
C THR A 113 0.88 11.77 10.53
N GLY A 114 0.13 11.80 11.63
CA GLY A 114 0.57 12.42 12.89
C GLY A 114 0.76 13.92 12.74
N ALA A 115 1.99 14.40 12.94
CA ALA A 115 2.35 15.82 12.77
C ALA A 115 2.73 16.19 11.32
N ARG A 116 2.90 15.20 10.44
CA ARG A 116 3.37 15.42 9.07
C ARG A 116 2.20 15.61 8.13
N ILE A 117 2.24 16.68 7.34
CA ILE A 117 1.34 16.91 6.21
C ILE A 117 2.07 16.50 4.93
N THR A 118 1.40 15.73 4.10
CA THR A 118 1.86 15.29 2.78
C THR A 118 0.80 15.58 1.74
N ILE A 119 1.21 16.00 0.56
CA ILE A 119 0.35 16.37 -0.55
C ILE A 119 0.79 15.55 -1.76
N THR A 120 -0.14 14.86 -2.39
CA THR A 120 0.17 14.07 -3.59
C THR A 120 0.23 14.98 -4.83
N GLN A 121 0.86 14.49 -5.90
CA GLN A 121 0.93 15.22 -7.15
C GLN A 121 -0.46 15.48 -7.74
N GLN A 122 -1.38 14.52 -7.64
CA GLN A 122 -2.76 14.71 -8.08
C GLN A 122 -3.46 15.81 -7.28
N GLN A 123 -3.36 15.80 -5.94
CA GLN A 123 -3.96 16.83 -5.09
C GLN A 123 -3.47 18.24 -5.44
N LEU A 124 -2.19 18.37 -5.78
CA LEU A 124 -1.61 19.63 -6.23
C LEU A 124 -2.12 20.03 -7.62
N ALA A 125 -2.20 19.08 -8.56
CA ALA A 125 -2.71 19.33 -9.90
C ALA A 125 -4.19 19.73 -9.88
N ASP A 126 -5.02 19.07 -9.06
CA ASP A 126 -6.44 19.40 -8.88
C ASP A 126 -6.61 20.82 -8.33
N PHE A 127 -5.75 21.24 -7.41
CA PHE A 127 -5.73 22.61 -6.88
C PHE A 127 -5.30 23.66 -7.93
N GLN A 128 -4.39 23.30 -8.85
CA GLN A 128 -3.96 24.19 -9.93
C GLN A 128 -4.95 24.28 -11.09
N ALA A 129 -5.80 23.26 -11.25
CA ALA A 129 -6.79 23.17 -12.32
C ALA A 129 -8.14 23.84 -11.98
N GLY A 130 -8.39 24.15 -10.70
CA GLY A 130 -9.59 24.87 -10.22
C GLY A 130 -9.35 26.35 -9.99
#